data_AF-A0A7L2U7E9-F1
#
_entry.id   AF-A0A7L2U7E9-F1
#
_cell.length_a   1.000
_cell.length_b   1.000
_cell.length_c   1.000
_cell.angle_alpha   90.00
_cell.angle_beta   90.00
_cell.angle_gamma   90.00
#
_symmetry.space_group_name_H-M   'P 1'
#
loop_
_entity.id
_entity.type
_entity.pdbx_description
1 polymer ?
#
loop_
_entity_poly.entity_id
_entity_poly.type
_entity_poly.pdbx_seq_one_letter_code
_entity_poly.pdbx_strand_id
1 'polypeptide(L)' 'SGPFTVLGVEEVPKGRPCLSAGKYVMVMGVVRSCSPEPILRAIKMTDLSENPVHKNMWSLEVEDLQRVIP' A
#
# COMPACT_ATOMS: atom_id res chain seq x y z
N SER A 1 13.83 0.26 0.31
CA SER A 1 12.46 0.80 0.16
C SER A 1 12.52 2.09 -0.64
N GLY A 2 11.44 2.44 -1.36
CA GLY A 2 11.38 3.58 -2.28
C GLY A 2 9.93 3.89 -2.68
N PRO A 3 9.70 4.90 -3.54
CA PRO A 3 8.37 5.25 -4.01
C PRO A 3 7.80 4.15 -4.92
N PHE A 4 6.48 4.18 -5.08
CA PHE A 4 5.75 3.40 -6.07
C PHE A 4 4.50 4.18 -6.49
N THR A 5 4.06 3.96 -7.72
CA THR A 5 2.88 4.60 -8.28
C THR A 5 1.66 3.67 -8.24
N VAL A 6 0.50 4.21 -7.91
CA VAL A 6 -0.77 3.47 -7.87
C VAL A 6 -1.76 4.08 -8.86
N LEU A 7 -2.27 3.24 -9.77
CA LEU A 7 -3.25 3.60 -10.79
C LEU A 7 -4.65 3.08 -10.41
N GLY A 8 -5.69 3.69 -10.97
CA GLY A 8 -7.07 3.20 -10.83
C GLY A 8 -7.68 3.38 -9.44
N VAL A 9 -7.18 4.33 -8.64
CA VAL A 9 -7.68 4.58 -7.27
C VAL A 9 -9.16 4.98 -7.28
N GLU A 10 -9.64 5.67 -8.31
CA GLU A 10 -11.05 6.04 -8.43
C GLU A 10 -12.01 4.85 -8.66
N GLU A 11 -11.47 3.71 -9.10
CA GLU A 11 -12.24 2.50 -9.42
C GLU A 11 -12.38 1.56 -8.20
N VAL A 12 -11.71 1.84 -7.08
CA VAL A 12 -11.75 0.97 -5.90
C VAL A 12 -13.02 1.19 -5.07
N PRO A 13 -13.50 0.17 -4.33
CA PRO A 13 -14.63 0.35 -3.40
C PRO A 13 -14.37 1.48 -2.40
N LYS A 14 -15.33 2.40 -2.30
CA LYS A 14 -15.18 3.61 -1.48
C LYS A 14 -15.42 3.30 0.00
N GLY A 15 -14.32 3.20 0.75
CA GLY A 15 -14.31 3.26 2.22
C GLY A 15 -14.21 4.70 2.72
N ARG A 16 -13.61 4.89 3.90
CA ARG A 16 -13.27 6.24 4.39
C ARG A 16 -12.35 6.95 3.38
N PRO A 17 -12.60 8.23 3.03
CA PRO A 17 -11.72 8.98 2.14
C PRO A 17 -10.28 9.02 2.67
N CYS A 18 -9.33 8.59 1.84
CA CYS A 18 -7.92 8.46 2.22
C CYS A 18 -6.94 9.01 1.16
N LEU A 19 -7.45 9.53 0.04
CA LEU A 19 -6.65 10.11 -1.03
C LEU A 19 -6.33 11.58 -0.71
N SER A 20 -5.39 11.78 0.21
CA SER A 20 -4.87 13.11 0.55
C SER A 20 -3.40 13.02 0.96
N ALA A 21 -2.61 14.05 0.64
CA ALA A 21 -1.21 14.11 1.03
C ALA A 21 -1.03 13.93 2.55
N GLY A 22 0.00 13.18 2.95
CA GLY A 22 0.34 12.90 4.35
C GLY A 22 -0.40 11.71 4.98
N LYS A 23 -1.38 11.12 4.31
CA LYS A 23 -2.05 9.90 4.77
C LYS A 23 -1.11 8.68 4.69
N TYR A 24 -1.23 7.81 5.68
CA TYR A 24 -0.64 6.48 5.65
C TYR A 24 -1.71 5.45 5.30
N VAL A 25 -1.48 4.71 4.22
CA VAL A 25 -2.52 3.89 3.58
C VAL A 25 -1.96 2.53 3.19
N MET A 26 -2.83 1.52 3.22
CA MET A 26 -2.56 0.21 2.61
C MET A 26 -3.20 0.16 1.23
N VAL A 27 -2.47 -0.39 0.26
CA VAL A 27 -2.94 -0.64 -1.10
C VAL A 27 -2.81 -2.13 -1.40
N MET A 28 -3.93 -2.77 -1.74
CA MET A 28 -3.91 -4.06 -2.44
C MET A 28 -4.10 -3.80 -3.92
N GLY A 29 -3.28 -4.41 -4.76
CA GLY A 29 -3.34 -4.19 -6.21
C GLY A 29 -2.58 -5.24 -7.01
N VAL A 30 -2.74 -5.15 -8.33
CA VAL A 30 -2.02 -5.99 -9.30
C VAL A 30 -0.74 -5.26 -9.74
N VAL A 31 0.40 -5.95 -9.67
CA VAL A 31 1.68 -5.43 -10.18
C VAL A 31 1.62 -5.26 -11.69
N ARG A 32 1.98 -4.08 -12.19
CA ARG A 32 2.02 -3.73 -13.62
C ARG A 32 3.45 -3.58 -14.14
N SER A 33 4.33 -3.00 -13.34
CA SER A 33 5.76 -2.86 -13.61
C SER A 33 6.54 -2.83 -12.30
N CYS A 34 7.83 -3.16 -12.35
CA CYS A 34 8.75 -3.11 -11.21
C CYS A 34 9.95 -2.16 -11.42
N SER A 35 10.27 -1.79 -12.67
CA SER A 35 11.44 -0.97 -13.01
C SER A 35 11.09 0.03 -14.12
N PRO A 36 11.54 1.29 -14.04
CA PRO A 36 12.44 1.87 -13.02
C PRO A 36 11.77 2.16 -11.68
N GLU A 37 10.44 2.26 -11.64
CA GLU A 37 9.64 2.43 -10.43
C GLU A 37 8.51 1.38 -10.43
N PRO A 38 8.15 0.78 -9.28
CA PRO A 38 7.01 -0.11 -9.21
C PRO A 38 5.68 0.60 -9.49
N ILE A 39 4.82 -0.03 -10.29
CA ILE A 39 3.47 0.46 -10.60
C ILE A 39 2.44 -0.61 -10.24
N LEU A 40 1.43 -0.24 -9.46
CA LEU A 40 0.29 -1.08 -9.10
C LEU A 40 -1.01 -0.55 -9.72
N ARG A 41 -1.91 -1.44 -10.17
CA ARG A 41 -3.33 -1.09 -10.36
C ARG A 41 -4.11 -1.47 -9.12
N ALA A 42 -4.76 -0.49 -8.49
CA ALA A 42 -5.45 -0.68 -7.23
C ALA A 42 -6.67 -1.59 -7.36
N ILE A 43 -6.85 -2.46 -6.36
CA ILE A 43 -8.08 -3.24 -6.11
C ILE A 43 -8.76 -2.72 -4.85
N LYS A 44 -7.96 -2.39 -3.81
CA LYS A 44 -8.43 -1.85 -2.54
C LYS A 44 -7.43 -0.86 -1.99
N MET A 45 -7.94 0.20 -1.37
CA MET A 45 -7.16 1.20 -0.66
C MET A 45 -7.82 1.49 0.70
N THR A 46 -7.04 1.56 1.77
CA THR A 46 -7.56 1.72 3.15
C THR A 46 -6.73 2.74 3.93
N ASP A 47 -7.39 3.66 4.63
CA ASP A 47 -6.74 4.58 5.58
C ASP A 47 -6.23 3.82 6.81
N LEU A 48 -4.95 3.96 7.14
CA LEU A 48 -4.33 3.42 8.35
C LEU A 48 -3.76 4.55 9.24
N SER A 49 -4.07 5.80 8.94
CA SER A 49 -3.42 6.96 9.56
C SER A 49 -3.73 7.15 11.05
N GLU A 50 -4.84 6.58 11.55
CA GLU A 50 -5.25 6.76 12.95
C GLU A 50 -4.38 6.01 13.95
N ASN A 51 -3.79 4.89 13.53
CA ASN A 51 -2.95 4.08 14.39
C ASN A 51 -1.49 4.08 13.88
N PRO A 52 -0.57 4.79 14.56
CA PRO A 52 0.83 4.90 14.12
C PRO A 52 1.58 3.57 14.16
N VAL A 53 1.07 2.57 14.91
CA VAL A 53 1.65 1.23 14.96
C VAL A 53 1.77 0.63 13.57
N HIS A 54 0.78 0.81 12.68
CA HIS A 54 0.83 0.28 11.32
C HIS A 54 2.06 0.77 10.55
N LYS A 55 2.38 2.06 10.65
CA LYS A 55 3.56 2.62 9.98
C LYS A 55 4.86 2.12 10.61
N ASN A 56 4.90 2.01 11.94
CA ASN A 56 6.09 1.59 12.67
C ASN A 56 6.41 0.10 12.50
N MET A 57 5.38 -0.74 12.34
CA MET A 57 5.52 -2.19 12.25
C MET A 57 5.68 -2.71 10.82
N TRP A 58 5.31 -1.94 9.80
CA TRP A 58 5.23 -2.44 8.42
C TRP A 58 6.49 -3.14 7.90
N SER A 59 7.68 -2.60 8.18
CA SER A 59 8.92 -3.25 7.73
C SER A 59 9.15 -4.61 8.40
N LEU A 60 8.77 -4.74 9.68
CA LEU A 60 8.87 -6.00 10.42
C LEU A 60 7.82 -7.01 9.94
N GLU A 61 6.60 -6.57 9.65
CA GLU A 61 5.54 -7.41 9.08
C GLU A 61 5.97 -8.01 7.72
N VAL A 62 6.59 -7.20 6.85
CA VAL A 62 7.09 -7.66 5.56
C VAL A 62 8.24 -8.65 5.72
N GLU A 63 9.19 -8.36 6.61
CA GLU A 63 10.34 -9.23 6.87
C GLU A 63 9.91 -10.58 7.45
N ASP A 64 9.00 -10.57 8.43
CA ASP A 64 8.48 -11.78 9.05
C ASP A 64 7.72 -12.65 8.03
N LEU A 65 6.87 -12.03 7.20
CA LEU A 65 6.13 -12.74 6.16
C LEU A 65 7.06 -13.40 5.14
N GLN A 66 8.13 -12.73 4.72
CA GLN A 66 9.11 -13.29 3.79
C GLN A 66 9.90 -14.47 4.36
N ARG A 67 10.05 -14.55 5.68
CA ARG A 67 10.75 -15.67 6.34
C ARG A 67 9.91 -16.94 6.41
N VAL A 68 8.58 -16.82 6.43
CA VAL A 68 7.65 -17.95 6.57
C VAL A 68 7.10 -18.48 5.24
N ILE A 69 7.25 -17.72 4.15
CA ILE A 69 6.88 -18.15 2.81
C ILE A 69 8.10 -18.84 2.17
N PRO A 70 8.00 -20.14 1.81
CA PRO A 70 9.11 -20.89 1.23
C PRO A 70 9.46 -20.47 -0.21
#